data_AF-A0A7J3AXT2-F1
#
_entry.id   AF-A0A7J3AXT2-F1
#
_cell.length_a   1.000
_cell.length_b   1.000
_cell.length_c   1.000
_cell.angle_alpha   90.00
_cell.angle_beta   90.00
_cell.angle_gamma   90.00
#
_symmetry.space_group_name_H-M   'P 1'
#
loop_
_entity.id
_entity.type
_entity.pdbx_description
1 polymer ?
#
loop_
_entity_poly.entity_id
_entity_poly.type
_entity_poly.pdbx_seq_one_letter_code
_entity_poly.pdbx_strand_id
1 'polypeptide(L)'
;MGVNLGVKGELVFENEEKCSEFFNRLGIDLRKEAKESENLRILEIRRKDGRCHVRFEGKTNWPSKISPPDEDPLDWLESQVLALLWDVEDLKSLEVYKAKDIKFEFYTEEEIEKKRDEYNKWWMESASNITSLF
;
A
#
# COMPACT_ATOMS: atom_id res chain seq x y z
N MET A 1 13.70 17.89 8.16
CA MET A 1 13.13 16.71 8.84
C MET A 1 12.57 15.83 7.75
N GLY A 2 13.25 14.73 7.44
CA GLY A 2 12.78 13.82 6.38
C GLY A 2 11.43 13.24 6.79
N VAL A 3 10.47 13.26 5.87
CA VAL A 3 9.19 12.57 6.08
C VAL A 3 9.52 11.10 6.30
N ASN A 4 9.25 10.58 7.50
CA ASN A 4 9.48 9.17 7.80
C ASN A 4 8.39 8.35 7.10
N LEU A 5 8.61 8.09 5.81
CA LEU A 5 7.75 7.27 4.97
C LEU A 5 8.15 5.81 5.20
N GLY A 6 7.43 5.14 6.09
CA GLY A 6 7.69 3.75 6.51
C GLY A 6 6.82 2.71 5.79
N VAL A 7 5.99 3.14 4.84
CA VAL A 7 5.12 2.26 4.04
C VAL A 7 5.46 2.41 2.57
N LYS A 8 5.47 1.28 1.86
CA LYS A 8 5.54 1.21 0.39
C LYS A 8 4.45 0.32 -0.14
N GLY A 9 3.99 0.59 -1.36
CA GLY A 9 2.94 -0.23 -1.91
C GLY A 9 2.55 0.08 -3.33
N GLU A 10 1.57 -0.68 -3.79
CA GLU A 10 0.91 -0.50 -5.07
C GLU A 10 -0.61 -0.48 -4.90
N LEU A 11 -1.24 0.50 -5.56
CA LEU A 11 -2.69 0.60 -5.70
C LEU A 11 -3.06 0.38 -7.16
N VAL A 12 -4.02 -0.49 -7.42
CA VAL A 12 -4.52 -0.76 -8.77
C VAL A 12 -5.97 -0.30 -8.86
N PHE A 13 -6.22 0.69 -9.70
CA PHE A 13 -7.57 1.21 -9.97
C PHE A 13 -8.11 0.66 -11.27
N GLU A 14 -9.44 0.55 -11.34
CA GLU A 14 -10.17 0.11 -12.54
C GLU A 14 -9.79 0.91 -13.79
N ASN A 15 -9.62 2.22 -13.64
CA ASN A 15 -9.24 3.13 -14.72
C ASN A 15 -8.61 4.43 -14.19
N GLU A 16 -8.16 5.29 -15.11
CA GLU A 16 -7.53 6.57 -14.79
C GLU A 16 -8.48 7.57 -14.11
N GLU A 17 -9.77 7.53 -14.44
CA GLU A 17 -10.78 8.41 -13.83
C GLU A 17 -10.92 8.09 -12.34
N LYS A 18 -11.14 6.83 -11.97
CA LYS A 18 -11.21 6.37 -10.58
C LYS A 18 -9.93 6.67 -9.80
N CYS A 19 -8.77 6.45 -10.41
CA CYS A 19 -7.49 6.81 -9.82
C CYS A 19 -7.42 8.31 -9.54
N SER A 20 -7.73 9.15 -10.52
CA SER A 20 -7.70 10.61 -10.38
C SER A 20 -8.69 11.10 -9.33
N GLU A 21 -9.91 10.58 -9.31
CA GLU A 21 -10.92 10.89 -8.30
C GLU A 21 -10.42 10.59 -6.89
N PHE A 22 -9.83 9.41 -6.68
CA PHE A 22 -9.29 9.00 -5.39
C PHE A 22 -8.18 9.96 -4.92
N PHE A 23 -7.17 10.21 -5.75
CA PHE A 23 -6.05 11.07 -5.36
C PHE A 23 -6.44 12.55 -5.22
N ASN A 24 -7.40 13.03 -6.01
CA ASN A 24 -7.94 14.38 -5.84
C ASN A 24 -8.62 14.55 -4.48
N ARG A 25 -9.31 13.53 -3.95
CA ARG A 25 -9.86 13.56 -2.58
C ARG A 25 -8.76 13.66 -1.52
N LEU A 26 -7.55 13.18 -1.84
CA LEU A 26 -6.36 13.30 -0.99
C LEU A 26 -5.61 14.62 -1.18
N GLY A 27 -6.12 15.52 -2.04
CA GLY A 27 -5.44 16.76 -2.41
C GLY A 27 -4.22 16.56 -3.32
N ILE A 28 -4.04 15.36 -3.89
CA ILE A 28 -2.95 15.03 -4.81
C ILE A 28 -3.47 15.13 -6.24
N ASP A 29 -3.03 16.15 -6.97
CA ASP A 29 -3.30 16.25 -8.40
C ASP A 29 -2.22 15.48 -9.18
N LEU A 30 -2.60 14.34 -9.75
CA LEU A 30 -1.70 13.45 -10.49
C LEU A 30 -1.07 14.08 -11.75
N ARG A 31 -1.57 15.25 -12.19
CA ARG A 31 -1.04 16.01 -13.33
C ARG A 31 0.08 16.96 -12.92
N LYS A 32 0.25 17.24 -11.62
CA LYS A 32 1.34 18.08 -11.12
C LYS A 32 2.65 17.30 -11.07
N GLU A 33 3.77 18.03 -11.15
CA GLU A 33 5.11 17.45 -10.98
C GLU A 33 5.31 16.91 -9.56
N ALA A 34 4.85 17.66 -8.55
CA ALA A 34 4.81 17.20 -7.17
C ALA A 34 3.53 16.42 -6.90
N LYS A 35 3.63 15.08 -6.85
CA LYS A 35 2.52 14.16 -6.56
C LYS A 35 2.59 13.69 -5.11
N GLU A 36 2.56 14.64 -4.19
CA GLU A 36 2.73 14.36 -2.76
C GLU A 36 1.73 15.14 -1.91
N SER A 37 1.42 14.56 -0.76
CA SER A 37 0.64 15.13 0.34
C SER A 37 1.44 14.96 1.63
N GLU A 38 0.89 15.43 2.76
CA GLU A 38 1.51 15.29 4.08
C GLU A 38 1.75 13.81 4.50
N ASN A 39 0.99 12.85 3.95
CA ASN A 39 0.99 11.47 4.41
C ASN A 39 1.29 10.44 3.30
N LEU A 40 1.33 10.87 2.04
CA LEU A 40 1.46 10.00 0.88
C LEU A 40 2.22 10.70 -0.24
N ARG A 41 3.17 9.99 -0.85
CA ARG A 41 3.93 10.40 -2.02
C ARG A 41 3.75 9.36 -3.12
N ILE A 42 3.42 9.81 -4.32
CA ILE A 42 3.35 8.96 -5.51
C ILE A 42 4.72 8.91 -6.17
N LEU A 43 5.25 7.71 -6.33
CA LEU A 43 6.54 7.47 -6.94
C LEU A 43 6.42 7.24 -8.45
N GLU A 44 5.44 6.43 -8.85
CA GLU A 44 5.28 6.02 -10.24
C GLU A 44 3.83 5.70 -10.55
N ILE A 45 3.40 6.00 -11.77
CA ILE A 45 2.07 5.67 -12.27
C ILE A 45 2.24 4.96 -13.61
N ARG A 46 1.65 3.78 -13.74
CA ARG A 46 1.62 3.00 -14.98
C ARG A 46 0.18 2.76 -15.41
N ARG A 47 -0.04 2.86 -16.72
CA ARG A 47 -1.34 2.57 -17.34
C ARG A 47 -1.18 1.32 -18.18
N LYS A 48 -1.92 0.27 -17.85
CA LYS A 48 -1.81 -1.02 -18.53
C LYS A 48 -3.16 -1.71 -18.51
N ASP A 49 -3.55 -2.29 -19.65
CA ASP A 49 -4.82 -3.02 -19.79
C ASP A 49 -6.06 -2.22 -19.31
N GLY A 50 -6.04 -0.91 -19.54
CA GLY A 50 -7.11 0.02 -19.11
C GLY A 50 -7.09 0.40 -17.63
N ARG A 51 -6.18 -0.20 -16.83
CA ARG A 51 -6.05 0.01 -15.39
C ARG A 51 -4.98 1.04 -15.06
N CYS A 52 -5.10 1.62 -13.87
CA CYS A 52 -4.12 2.57 -13.36
C CYS A 52 -3.40 1.98 -12.15
N HIS A 53 -2.10 1.72 -12.30
CA HIS A 53 -1.22 1.19 -11.27
C HIS A 53 -0.42 2.33 -10.67
N VAL A 54 -0.42 2.44 -9.34
CA VAL A 54 0.21 3.55 -8.64
C VAL A 54 1.13 3.03 -7.55
N ARG A 55 2.43 3.27 -7.71
CA ARG A 55 3.44 3.01 -6.68
C ARG A 55 3.52 4.20 -5.75
N PHE A 56 3.47 3.94 -4.45
CA PHE A 56 3.46 4.99 -3.44
C PHE A 56 4.42 4.71 -2.27
N GLU A 57 4.76 5.78 -1.57
CA GLU A 57 5.40 5.81 -0.26
C GLU A 57 4.51 6.60 0.70
N GLY A 58 4.28 6.08 1.91
CA GLY A 58 3.35 6.68 2.87
C GLY A 58 3.80 6.58 4.32
N LYS A 59 3.08 7.25 5.22
CA LYS A 59 3.21 7.03 6.66
C LYS A 59 2.53 5.72 7.07
N THR A 60 3.02 5.10 8.14
CA THR A 60 2.48 3.85 8.71
C THR A 60 1.02 3.93 9.15
N ASN A 61 0.52 5.12 9.46
CA ASN A 61 -0.87 5.36 9.82
C ASN A 61 -1.76 5.81 8.65
N TRP A 62 -1.26 5.87 7.42
CA TRP A 62 -2.13 5.93 6.23
C TRP A 62 -2.85 4.55 6.13
N PRO A 63 -4.10 4.42 5.64
CA PRO A 63 -5.06 5.44 5.27
C PRO A 63 -5.97 5.89 6.44
N SER A 64 -5.65 5.58 7.71
CA SER A 64 -6.56 5.82 8.86
C SER A 64 -7.03 7.27 9.05
N LYS A 65 -6.30 8.27 8.53
CA LYS A 65 -6.69 9.68 8.59
C LYS A 65 -7.74 10.09 7.55
N ILE A 66 -7.94 9.28 6.51
CA ILE A 66 -8.75 9.64 5.33
C ILE A 66 -9.95 8.71 5.15
N SER A 67 -9.96 7.57 5.84
CA SER A 67 -11.12 6.69 5.87
C SER A 67 -12.27 7.32 6.66
N PRO A 68 -13.53 6.97 6.35
CA PRO A 68 -14.69 7.33 7.16
C PRO A 68 -14.50 6.92 8.63
N PRO A 69 -15.07 7.68 9.59
CA PRO A 69 -14.87 7.42 11.02
C PRO A 69 -15.46 6.08 11.50
N ASP A 70 -16.41 5.51 10.75
CA ASP A 70 -17.12 4.28 11.08
C ASP A 70 -16.67 3.07 10.22
N GLU A 71 -15.61 3.22 9.41
CA GLU A 71 -15.07 2.15 8.55
C GLU A 71 -13.63 1.80 8.93
N ASP A 72 -13.28 0.52 8.84
CA ASP A 72 -11.89 0.12 8.95
C ASP A 72 -11.08 0.73 7.78
N PRO A 73 -9.91 1.35 8.03
CA PRO A 73 -9.17 2.04 6.98
C PRO A 73 -8.72 1.13 5.83
N LEU A 74 -8.37 -0.12 6.11
CA LEU A 74 -7.96 -1.09 5.09
C LEU A 74 -9.17 -1.56 4.30
N ASP A 75 -10.27 -1.93 4.95
CA ASP A 75 -11.51 -2.33 4.27
C ASP A 75 -12.04 -1.20 3.36
N TRP A 76 -12.01 0.04 3.86
CA TRP A 76 -12.36 1.21 3.07
C TRP A 76 -11.45 1.34 1.86
N LEU A 77 -10.14 1.22 2.02
CA LEU A 77 -9.20 1.34 0.91
C LEU A 77 -9.39 0.23 -0.12
N GLU A 78 -9.57 -1.02 0.32
CA GLU A 78 -9.88 -2.16 -0.53
C GLU A 78 -11.16 -1.92 -1.35
N SER A 79 -12.17 -1.27 -0.78
CA SER A 79 -13.40 -0.90 -1.52
C SER A 79 -13.16 0.11 -2.67
N GLN A 80 -12.05 0.86 -2.63
CA GLN A 80 -11.72 1.88 -3.63
C GLN A 80 -10.83 1.35 -4.77
N VAL A 81 -10.20 0.18 -4.60
CA VAL A 81 -9.18 -0.36 -5.52
C VAL A 81 -9.51 -1.79 -5.96
N LEU A 82 -8.97 -2.19 -7.11
CA LEU A 82 -9.02 -3.58 -7.57
C LEU A 82 -7.94 -4.44 -6.92
N ALA A 83 -6.81 -3.86 -6.53
CA ALA A 83 -5.77 -4.54 -5.78
C ALA A 83 -4.95 -3.55 -4.95
N LEU A 84 -4.45 -4.06 -3.84
CA LEU A 84 -3.71 -3.35 -2.80
C LEU A 84 -2.52 -4.20 -2.37
N LEU A 85 -1.32 -3.67 -2.53
CA LEU A 85 -0.13 -4.17 -1.85
C LEU A 85 0.32 -3.12 -0.86
N TRP A 86 0.44 -3.51 0.40
CA TRP A 86 0.81 -2.61 1.48
C TRP A 86 1.90 -3.23 2.34
N ASP A 87 3.12 -2.71 2.18
CA ASP A 87 4.31 -3.13 2.91
C ASP A 87 4.61 -2.12 4.02
N VAL A 88 4.51 -2.56 5.28
CA VAL A 88 4.86 -1.78 6.47
C VAL A 88 6.18 -2.29 7.04
N GLU A 89 7.29 -1.65 6.67
CA GLU A 89 8.62 -2.08 7.11
C GLU A 89 8.81 -1.98 8.63
N ASP A 90 8.15 -1.01 9.28
CA ASP A 90 8.21 -0.79 10.73
C ASP A 90 7.46 -1.86 11.53
N LEU A 91 6.31 -2.31 11.02
CA LEU A 91 5.48 -3.33 11.67
C LEU A 91 5.82 -4.75 11.19
N LYS A 92 6.72 -4.88 10.21
CA LYS A 92 7.04 -6.15 9.55
C LYS A 92 5.77 -6.87 9.08
N SER A 93 4.88 -6.12 8.43
CA SER A 93 3.64 -6.64 7.85
C SER A 93 3.56 -6.39 6.35
N LEU A 94 2.96 -7.35 5.64
CA LEU A 94 2.67 -7.27 4.22
C LEU A 94 1.21 -7.63 3.98
N GLU A 95 0.37 -6.62 3.76
CA GLU A 95 -1.03 -6.82 3.39
C GLU A 95 -1.15 -6.90 1.86
N VAL A 96 -1.85 -7.93 1.39
CA VAL A 96 -2.06 -8.15 -0.04
C VAL A 96 -3.51 -8.49 -0.28
N TYR A 97 -4.22 -7.57 -0.94
CA TYR A 97 -5.55 -7.77 -1.47
C TYR A 97 -5.52 -7.69 -3.00
N LYS A 98 -6.18 -8.61 -3.68
CA LYS A 98 -6.32 -8.63 -5.14
C LYS A 98 -7.71 -9.14 -5.50
N ALA A 99 -8.46 -8.35 -6.27
CA ALA A 99 -9.60 -8.87 -7.02
C ALA A 99 -9.11 -9.91 -8.03
N LYS A 100 -10.05 -10.73 -8.53
CA LYS A 100 -9.72 -11.88 -9.38
C LYS A 100 -8.94 -11.43 -10.64
N ASP A 101 -7.86 -12.13 -10.94
CA ASP A 101 -7.01 -11.93 -12.13
C ASP A 101 -6.32 -10.53 -12.21
N ILE A 102 -6.11 -9.87 -11.08
CA ILE A 102 -5.31 -8.64 -11.00
C ILE A 102 -3.85 -9.00 -10.63
N LYS A 103 -2.89 -8.44 -11.38
CA LYS A 103 -1.47 -8.51 -11.08
C LYS A 103 -0.95 -7.14 -10.70
N PHE A 104 0.08 -7.11 -9.85
CA PHE A 104 0.84 -5.89 -9.57
C PHE A 104 1.88 -5.66 -10.67
N GLU A 105 2.15 -4.39 -10.98
CA GLU A 105 3.07 -3.96 -12.03
C GLU A 105 4.43 -3.52 -11.50
N PHE A 106 4.52 -3.22 -10.20
CA PHE A 106 5.76 -2.82 -9.54
C PHE A 106 6.34 -3.91 -8.65
N TYR A 107 5.62 -5.02 -8.48
CA TYR A 107 6.01 -6.15 -7.64
C TYR A 107 5.74 -7.46 -8.37
N THR A 108 6.75 -8.31 -8.43
CA THR A 108 6.60 -9.70 -8.89
C THR A 108 6.01 -10.56 -7.79
N GLU A 109 5.37 -11.68 -8.15
CA GLU A 109 4.87 -12.65 -7.16
C GLU A 109 6.01 -13.19 -6.29
N GLU A 110 7.20 -13.42 -6.87
CA GLU A 110 8.39 -13.89 -6.14
C GLU A 110 8.84 -12.88 -5.07
N GLU A 111 8.84 -11.57 -5.38
CA GLU A 111 9.18 -10.54 -4.41
C GLU A 111 8.16 -10.47 -3.26
N ILE A 112 6.87 -10.66 -3.56
CA ILE A 112 5.80 -10.66 -2.58
C ILE A 112 5.93 -11.87 -1.65
N GLU A 113 6.14 -13.06 -2.21
CA GLU A 113 6.34 -14.30 -1.45
C GLU A 113 7.57 -14.19 -0.55
N LYS A 114 8.69 -13.72 -1.09
CA LYS A 114 9.92 -13.54 -0.33
C LYS A 114 9.72 -12.63 0.88
N LYS A 115 9.05 -11.49 0.71
CA LYS A 115 8.77 -10.57 1.83
C LYS A 115 7.86 -11.21 2.88
N ARG A 116 6.84 -11.96 2.44
CA ARG A 116 5.95 -12.70 3.34
C ARG A 116 6.72 -13.73 4.17
N ASP A 117 7.64 -14.46 3.55
CA ASP A 117 8.51 -15.43 4.24
C ASP A 117 9.45 -14.76 5.24
N GLU A 118 10.06 -13.63 4.86
CA GLU A 118 10.90 -12.84 5.76
C GLU A 118 10.14 -12.37 7.00
N TYR A 119 8.90 -11.89 6.84
CA TYR A 119 8.07 -11.46 7.96
C TYR A 119 7.60 -12.64 8.82
N ASN A 120 7.18 -13.74 8.20
CA ASN A 120 6.82 -14.97 8.93
C ASN A 120 8.00 -15.48 9.77
N LYS A 121 9.21 -15.48 9.20
CA LYS A 121 10.42 -15.89 9.92
C LYS A 121 10.71 -14.97 11.10
N TRP A 122 10.60 -13.66 10.92
CA TRP A 122 10.77 -12.69 12.00
C TRP A 122 9.76 -12.90 13.14
N TRP A 123 8.50 -13.19 12.81
CA TRP A 123 7.47 -13.52 13.79
C TRP A 123 7.80 -14.80 14.57
N MET A 124 8.24 -15.85 13.89
CA MET A 124 8.63 -17.11 14.53
C MET A 124 9.85 -16.94 15.45
N GLU A 125 10.87 -16.20 15.02
CA GLU A 125 12.05 -15.92 15.85
C GLU A 125 11.67 -15.09 17.09
N SER A 126 10.82 -14.08 16.91
CA SER A 126 10.33 -13.24 18.01
C SER A 126 9.49 -14.05 19.02
N ALA A 127 8.59 -14.91 18.53
CA ALA A 127 7.80 -15.80 19.39
C ALA A 127 8.68 -16.82 20.13
N SER A 128 9.65 -17.42 19.44
CA SER A 128 10.60 -18.38 20.03
C SER A 128 11.46 -17.75 21.13
N ASN A 129 11.92 -16.52 20.93
CA ASN A 129 12.66 -15.76 21.95
C ASN A 129 11.81 -15.46 23.18
N ILE A 130 10.51 -15.18 23.00
CA ILE A 130 9.57 -14.98 24.12
C ILE A 130 9.33 -16.29 24.88
N THR A 131 9.20 -17.42 24.19
CA THR A 131 8.99 -18.73 24.84
C THR A 131 10.24 -19.31 25.49
N SER A 132 11.43 -18.90 25.04
CA SER A 132 12.72 -19.33 25.63
C SER A 132 13.10 -18.57 26.91
N LEU A 133 12.29 -17.59 27.30
CA LEU A 133 12.43 -16.81 28.54
C LEU A 133 11.62 -17.41 29.72
N PHE A 134 11.00 -18.59 29.54
CA PHE A 134 10.28 -19.34 30.57
C PHE A 134 10.92 -20.69 30.86
#